data_AF-A0A357IBJ9-F1
#
_entry.id   AF-A0A357IBJ9-F1
#
_cell.length_a   1.000
_cell.length_b   1.000
_cell.length_c   1.000
_cell.angle_alpha   90.00
_cell.angle_beta   90.00
_cell.angle_gamma   90.00
#
_symmetry.space_group_name_H-M   'P 1'
#
loop_
_entity.id
_entity.type
_entity.pdbx_description
1 polymer ?
#
loop_
_entity_poly.entity_id
_entity_poly.type
_entity_poly.pdbx_seq_one_letter_code
_entity_poly.pdbx_strand_id
1 'polypeptide(L)'
;MPKLVLVFEDVAVKEYALARQELLIGRLPEAAISLDDATVSSRHAILESEVARDHSQTFYIRDLSSRNGTYMDGRRILRKPLHHGDEFRIGWSTFRFLASDGRVLQV
;
A
#
# COMPACT_ATOMS: atom_id res chain seq x y z
N MET A 1 14.54 5.23 1.14
CA MET A 1 13.84 4.07 0.54
C MET A 1 12.35 4.22 0.82
N PRO A 2 11.46 3.96 -0.16
CA PRO A 2 10.03 4.05 0.06
C PRO A 2 9.56 2.90 0.97
N LYS A 3 8.60 3.19 1.83
CA LYS A 3 8.06 2.23 2.81
C LYS A 3 6.54 2.34 2.90
N LEU A 4 5.92 1.20 3.20
CA LEU A 4 4.53 1.13 3.60
C LEU A 4 4.45 0.88 5.10
N VAL A 5 3.69 1.68 5.82
CA VAL A 5 3.58 1.59 7.28
C VAL A 5 2.17 1.14 7.63
N LEU A 6 2.05 0.06 8.39
CA LEU A 6 0.80 -0.34 9.04
C LEU A 6 0.57 0.56 10.25
N VAL A 7 -0.58 1.24 10.27
CA VAL A 7 -0.98 2.18 11.32
C VAL A 7 -2.19 1.60 12.06
N PHE A 8 -2.15 1.68 13.39
CA PHE A 8 -3.26 1.34 14.28
C PHE A 8 -3.42 2.47 15.29
N GLU A 9 -4.60 3.09 15.34
CA GLU A 9 -4.88 4.24 16.24
C GLU A 9 -3.78 5.33 16.18
N ASP A 10 -3.40 5.74 14.98
CA ASP A 10 -2.32 6.71 14.69
C ASP A 10 -0.90 6.29 15.12
N VAL A 11 -0.72 5.07 15.63
CA VAL A 11 0.58 4.50 15.97
C VAL A 11 1.09 3.63 14.83
N ALA A 12 2.33 3.86 14.42
CA ALA A 12 3.03 2.98 13.47
C ALA A 12 3.33 1.64 14.14
N VAL A 13 2.71 0.56 13.65
CA VAL A 13 2.84 -0.79 14.18
C VAL A 13 3.96 -1.56 13.49
N LYS A 14 4.04 -1.43 12.15
CA LYS A 14 4.98 -2.21 11.35
C LYS A 14 5.33 -1.49 10.05
N GLU A 15 6.59 -1.59 9.64
CA GLU A 15 7.06 -1.01 8.39
C GLU A 15 7.45 -2.11 7.39
N TYR A 16 7.12 -1.88 6.12
CA TYR A 16 7.43 -2.77 5.00
C TYR A 16 8.23 -1.99 3.97
N ALA A 17 9.47 -2.41 3.74
CA ALA A 17 10.32 -1.81 2.72
C ALA A 17 9.81 -2.17 1.32
N LEU A 18 9.68 -1.16 0.45
CA LEU A 18 9.18 -1.34 -0.91
C LEU A 18 10.34 -1.61 -1.88
N ALA A 19 11.01 -2.74 -1.65
CA ALA A 19 12.19 -3.15 -2.41
C ALA A 19 11.87 -4.00 -3.65
N ARG A 20 10.64 -4.50 -3.76
CA ARG A 20 10.19 -5.34 -4.88
C ARG A 20 9.28 -4.54 -5.79
N GLN A 21 9.28 -4.89 -7.08
CA GLN A 21 8.38 -4.29 -8.06
C GLN A 21 6.91 -4.57 -7.75
N GLU A 22 6.62 -5.74 -7.15
CA GLU A 22 5.28 -6.17 -6.79
C GLU A 22 5.28 -6.77 -5.37
N LEU A 23 4.32 -6.37 -4.54
CA LEU A 23 4.06 -6.94 -3.22
C LEU A 23 2.59 -7.30 -3.09
N LEU A 24 2.33 -8.58 -2.84
CA LEU A 24 0.99 -9.06 -2.54
C LEU A 24 0.61 -8.71 -1.09
N ILE A 25 -0.56 -8.11 -0.94
CA ILE A 25 -1.25 -7.90 0.33
C ILE A 25 -2.46 -8.82 0.37
N GLY A 26 -2.60 -9.61 1.43
CA GLY A 26 -3.73 -10.52 1.56
C GLY A 26 -3.64 -11.39 2.80
N ARG A 27 -4.61 -12.30 2.97
CA ARG A 27 -4.67 -13.22 4.11
C ARG A 27 -3.79 -14.46 3.95
N LEU A 28 -3.30 -14.72 2.75
CA LEU A 28 -2.41 -15.88 2.53
C LEU A 28 -1.11 -15.72 3.32
N PRO A 29 -0.59 -16.80 3.95
CA PRO A 29 0.70 -16.77 4.62
C PRO A 29 1.86 -16.43 3.68
N GLU A 30 1.75 -16.79 2.39
CA GLU A 30 2.76 -16.47 1.37
C GLU A 30 2.70 -15.03 0.85
N ALA A 31 1.69 -14.24 1.24
CA ALA A 31 1.64 -12.83 0.88
C ALA A 31 2.81 -12.06 1.53
N ALA A 32 3.42 -11.15 0.78
CA ALA A 32 4.51 -10.32 1.31
C ALA A 32 4.05 -9.49 2.51
N ILE A 33 2.79 -9.07 2.49
CA ILE A 33 2.08 -8.48 3.62
C ILE A 33 0.88 -9.37 3.94
N SER A 34 1.10 -10.33 4.83
CA SER A 34 0.06 -11.21 5.34
C SER A 34 -0.75 -10.52 6.45
N LEU A 35 -2.07 -10.51 6.31
CA LEU A 35 -3.02 -9.92 7.27
C LEU A 35 -3.93 -11.01 7.83
N ASP A 36 -3.91 -11.18 9.15
CA ASP A 36 -4.81 -12.09 9.86
C ASP A 36 -6.16 -11.41 10.12
N ASP A 37 -6.93 -11.23 9.04
CA ASP A 37 -8.22 -10.55 9.07
C ASP A 37 -9.21 -11.27 8.13
N ALA A 38 -10.30 -11.78 8.67
CA ALA A 38 -11.33 -12.53 7.93
C ALA A 38 -12.02 -11.69 6.84
N THR A 39 -11.98 -10.35 6.93
CA THR A 39 -12.48 -9.43 5.93
C THR A 39 -11.52 -9.25 4.74
N VAL A 40 -10.29 -9.77 4.84
CA VAL A 40 -9.26 -9.68 3.81
C VAL A 40 -9.28 -10.94 2.93
N SER A 41 -9.40 -10.74 1.61
CA SER A 41 -9.22 -11.82 0.63
C SER A 41 -7.82 -12.45 0.71
N SER A 42 -7.73 -13.74 0.37
CA SER A 42 -6.47 -14.47 0.27
C SER A 42 -5.40 -13.73 -0.55
N ARG A 43 -5.80 -13.23 -1.73
CA ARG A 43 -5.07 -12.26 -2.55
C ARG A 43 -5.95 -11.02 -2.64
N HIS A 44 -5.65 -9.97 -1.88
CA HIS A 44 -6.55 -8.82 -1.74
C HIS A 44 -6.16 -7.69 -2.67
N ALA A 45 -4.91 -7.26 -2.58
CA ALA A 45 -4.39 -6.15 -3.37
C ALA A 45 -2.93 -6.39 -3.69
N ILE A 46 -2.46 -5.71 -4.73
CA ILE A 46 -1.07 -5.64 -5.12
C ILE A 46 -0.62 -4.20 -4.95
N LEU A 47 0.50 -4.03 -4.25
CA LEU A 47 1.28 -2.82 -4.31
C LEU A 47 2.35 -2.99 -5.38
N GLU A 48 2.30 -2.17 -6.42
CA GLU A 48 3.21 -2.26 -7.57
C GLU A 48 3.94 -0.93 -7.79
N SER A 49 5.16 -1.01 -8.31
CA SER A 49 5.92 0.17 -8.72
C SER A 49 6.15 0.17 -10.23
N GLU A 50 5.91 1.31 -10.87
CA GLU A 50 6.18 1.54 -12.28
C GLU A 50 7.28 2.59 -12.42
N VAL A 51 8.24 2.34 -13.30
CA VAL A 51 9.32 3.29 -13.60
C VAL A 51 9.05 3.90 -14.97
N ALA A 52 8.90 5.21 -15.01
CA ALA A 52 8.69 5.96 -16.25
C ALA A 52 10.01 6.15 -17.03
N ARG A 53 9.90 6.66 -18.25
CA ARG A 53 11.06 6.86 -19.14
C ARG A 53 12.06 7.89 -18.62
N ASP A 54 11.60 8.81 -17.79
CA ASP A 54 12.42 9.82 -17.10
C ASP A 54 13.06 9.28 -15.82
N HIS A 55 13.01 7.96 -15.60
CA HIS A 55 13.48 7.27 -14.40
C HIS A 55 12.73 7.62 -13.11
N SER A 56 11.60 8.33 -13.18
CA SER A 56 10.72 8.52 -12.03
C SER A 56 10.00 7.21 -11.68
N GLN A 57 9.87 6.93 -10.38
CA GLN A 57 9.18 5.74 -9.87
C GLN A 57 7.86 6.15 -9.25
N THR A 58 6.76 5.58 -9.73
CA THR A 58 5.41 5.77 -9.18
C THR A 58 4.93 4.46 -8.56
N PHE A 59 4.36 4.54 -7.37
CA PHE A 59 3.75 3.39 -6.71
C PHE A 59 2.24 3.41 -6.91
N TYR A 60 1.64 2.24 -7.04
CA TYR A 60 0.22 2.05 -7.19
C TYR A 60 -0.27 1.00 -6.21
N ILE A 61 -1.47 1.21 -5.69
CA ILE A 61 -2.25 0.16 -5.03
C ILE A 61 -3.34 -0.31 -6.00
N ARG A 62 -3.42 -1.62 -6.22
CA ARG A 62 -4.37 -2.27 -7.12
C ARG A 62 -5.16 -3.35 -6.38
N ASP A 63 -6.47 -3.18 -6.26
CA ASP A 63 -7.38 -4.19 -5.72
C ASP A 63 -7.54 -5.36 -6.70
N LEU A 64 -7.48 -6.60 -6.20
CA LEU A 64 -7.60 -7.81 -7.00
C LEU A 64 -9.04 -8.36 -7.00
N SER A 65 -10.01 -7.47 -7.19
CA SER A 65 -11.43 -7.80 -7.06
C SER A 65 -11.73 -8.47 -5.71
N SER A 66 -11.18 -7.87 -4.65
CA SER A 66 -11.34 -8.39 -3.31
C SER A 66 -12.82 -8.31 -2.87
N ARG A 67 -13.21 -9.16 -1.91
CA ARG A 67 -14.60 -9.24 -1.47
C ARG A 67 -15.09 -7.93 -0.86
N ASN A 68 -14.28 -7.36 0.03
CA ASN A 68 -14.64 -6.16 0.78
C ASN A 68 -14.08 -4.88 0.16
N GLY A 69 -13.10 -4.96 -0.74
CA GLY A 69 -12.50 -3.81 -1.42
C GLY A 69 -11.35 -3.18 -0.64
N THR A 70 -10.53 -2.45 -1.38
CA THR A 70 -9.53 -1.51 -0.89
C THR A 70 -10.12 -0.10 -0.87
N TYR A 71 -9.87 0.67 0.20
CA TYR A 71 -10.45 2.01 0.38
C TYR A 71 -9.39 3.08 0.56
N MET A 72 -9.61 4.27 0.03
CA MET A 72 -8.83 5.48 0.31
C MET A 72 -9.80 6.64 0.53
N ASP A 73 -9.64 7.39 1.60
CA ASP A 73 -10.56 8.47 2.01
C ASP A 73 -12.04 8.02 2.08
N GLY A 74 -12.26 6.79 2.57
CA GLY A 74 -13.60 6.19 2.66
C GLY A 74 -14.19 5.73 1.32
N ARG A 75 -13.50 5.90 0.19
CA ARG A 75 -13.97 5.49 -1.14
C ARG A 75 -13.28 4.22 -1.61
N ARG A 76 -14.04 3.29 -2.18
CA ARG A 76 -13.47 2.07 -2.77
C ARG A 76 -12.64 2.43 -4.00
N ILE A 77 -11.45 1.87 -4.10
CA ILE A 77 -10.53 2.06 -5.23
C ILE A 77 -10.24 0.72 -5.91
N LEU A 78 -10.02 0.75 -7.22
CA LEU A 78 -9.59 -0.42 -8.00
C LEU A 78 -8.10 -0.35 -8.31
N ARG A 79 -7.63 0.83 -8.74
CA ARG A 79 -6.21 1.12 -8.91
C ARG A 79 -6.00 2.62 -8.67
N LYS A 80 -5.03 3.00 -7.84
CA LYS A 80 -4.74 4.41 -7.56
C LYS A 80 -3.23 4.62 -7.38
N PRO A 81 -2.64 5.69 -7.96
CA PRO A 81 -1.27 6.07 -7.62
C PRO A 81 -1.20 6.51 -6.16
N LEU A 82 -0.06 6.22 -5.53
CA LEU A 82 0.23 6.61 -4.15
C LEU A 82 1.25 7.74 -4.12
N HIS A 83 0.91 8.79 -3.37
CA HIS A 83 1.79 9.90 -3.04
C HIS A 83 2.22 9.81 -1.58
N HIS A 84 3.33 10.47 -1.25
CA HIS A 84 3.82 10.53 0.12
C HIS A 84 2.72 11.01 1.08
N GLY A 85 2.47 10.23 2.12
CA GLY A 85 1.44 10.50 3.13
C GLY A 85 0.08 9.87 2.83
N ASP A 86 -0.14 9.35 1.62
CA ASP A 86 -1.43 8.74 1.26
C ASP A 86 -1.73 7.54 2.16
N GLU A 87 -3.00 7.43 2.56
CA GLU A 87 -3.51 6.36 3.39
C GLU A 87 -4.56 5.53 2.68
N PHE A 88 -4.49 4.22 2.84
CA PHE A 88 -5.51 3.32 2.36
C PHE A 88 -5.79 2.22 3.36
N ARG A 89 -7.01 1.68 3.31
CA ARG A 89 -7.51 0.65 4.21
C ARG A 89 -7.82 -0.62 3.45
N ILE A 90 -7.38 -1.74 4.02
CA ILE A 90 -7.68 -3.10 3.59
C ILE A 90 -8.17 -3.85 4.82
N GLY A 91 -9.44 -4.27 4.81
CA GLY A 91 -10.08 -4.82 6.01
C GLY A 91 -10.06 -3.81 7.16
N TRP A 92 -9.56 -4.23 8.33
CA TRP A 92 -9.37 -3.36 9.50
C TRP A 92 -7.99 -2.72 9.58
N SER A 93 -7.11 -3.01 8.62
CA SER A 93 -5.75 -2.48 8.58
C SER A 93 -5.67 -1.20 7.76
N THR A 94 -5.13 -0.14 8.36
CA THR A 94 -4.81 1.12 7.68
C THR A 94 -3.32 1.15 7.35
N PHE A 95 -2.99 1.47 6.12
CA PHE A 95 -1.63 1.62 5.65
C PHE A 95 -1.37 3.05 5.21
N ARG A 96 -0.20 3.57 5.58
CA ARG A 96 0.32 4.87 5.13
C ARG A 96 1.53 4.65 4.23
N PHE A 97 1.50 5.25 3.06
CA PHE A 97 2.63 5.23 2.13
C PHE A 97 3.59 6.37 2.45
N LEU A 98 4.87 6.05 2.64
CA LEU A 98 5.92 7.03 2.79
C LEU A 98 6.89 6.87 1.63
N ALA A 99 6.86 7.83 0.71
CA ALA A 99 7.88 7.92 -0.33
C ALA A 99 9.28 8.02 0.31
N SER A 100 10.29 7.49 -0.38
CA SER A 100 11.67 7.81 -0.05
C SER A 100 11.81 9.32 -0.11
N ASP A 101 12.32 9.92 0.96
CA ASP A 101 12.56 11.37 1.03
C ASP A 101 13.55 11.79 -0.07
N GLY A 102 13.03 12.04 -1.26
CA GLY A 102 13.69 12.84 -2.28
C GLY A 102 13.27 14.26 -1.98
N ARG A 103 13.93 14.89 -0.99
CA ARG A 103 13.85 16.31 -0.63
C ARG A 103 12.71 17.05 -1.35
N VAL A 104 11.58 17.23 -0.65
CA VAL A 104 10.78 18.42 -0.94
C VAL A 104 11.62 19.60 -0.46
N LEU A 105 12.42 20.18 -1.35
CA LEU A 105 12.89 21.55 -1.14
C LEU A 105 11.63 22.42 -1.14
N GLN A 106 11.11 22.71 0.04
CA GLN A 106 10.36 23.95 0.23
C GLN A 106 11.36 25.07 -0.04
N VAL A 107 11.19 25.71 -1.19
CA VAL A 107 11.75 27.04 -1.49
C VAL A 107 10.98 28.11 -0.73
#